data_AF-A0AAW9BVI8-F1
#
_entry.id   AF-A0AAW9BVI8-F1
#
_cell.length_a   1.000
_cell.length_b   1.000
_cell.length_c   1.000
_cell.angle_alpha   90.00
_cell.angle_beta   90.00
_cell.angle_gamma   90.00
#
_symmetry.space_group_name_H-M   'P 1'
#
loop_
_entity.id
_entity.type
_entity.pdbx_description
1 polymer ?
#
loop_
_entity_poly.entity_id
_entity_poly.type
_entity_poly.pdbx_seq_one_letter_code
_entity_poly.pdbx_strand_id
1 'polypeptide(L)'
;MPIQTKLYVNKDMLAVDIKGVLTGEVELPIGLVKGSYEAEFVRANYPRASLVEYVNNDAMIRAAVEKNILYFVADLQVANFHMATTPDAGMFVPTLNLYSKDLRIATGEHSSIPVTKISHDFEKIIDSDKERILNRWSLVKTVYPIYLLPIAIFIMVIATLYHIFALKRMVTLRTKQLTLANQQLLELTLTDPLTKLYNRRHLIERLATLSSLQKNVTVMVFDIDDFKSINDK
;
A
#
# COMPACT_ATOMS: atom_id res chain seq x y z
N MET A 1 16.70 23.91 12.18
CA MET A 1 16.45 22.63 11.47
C MET A 1 17.81 22.05 11.09
N PRO A 2 18.14 20.83 11.53
CA PRO A 2 19.44 20.24 11.24
C PRO A 2 19.51 19.83 9.77
N ILE A 3 20.66 20.10 9.14
CA ILE A 3 21.02 19.55 7.85
C ILE A 3 21.36 18.07 8.04
N GLN A 4 20.73 17.23 7.21
CA GLN A 4 20.98 15.79 7.19
C GLN A 4 21.98 15.48 6.07
N THR A 5 23.10 14.88 6.43
CA THR A 5 24.11 14.41 5.47
C THR A 5 23.94 12.92 5.25
N LYS A 6 23.83 12.52 3.98
CA LYS A 6 23.53 11.13 3.61
C LYS A 6 24.54 10.60 2.61
N LEU A 7 24.75 9.29 2.66
CA LEU A 7 25.39 8.54 1.59
C LEU A 7 24.35 8.23 0.50
N TYR A 8 24.67 8.63 -0.71
CA TYR A 8 23.89 8.41 -1.91
C TYR A 8 24.51 7.29 -2.74
N VAL A 9 23.66 6.38 -3.21
CA VAL A 9 24.06 5.18 -3.95
C VAL A 9 23.35 5.17 -5.28
N ASN A 10 24.08 4.81 -6.35
CA ASN A 10 23.47 4.57 -7.64
C ASN A 10 22.47 3.39 -7.56
N LYS A 11 21.26 3.52 -8.14
CA LYS A 11 20.21 2.49 -8.13
C LYS A 11 20.69 1.13 -8.64
N ASP A 12 21.63 1.11 -9.58
CA ASP A 12 22.20 -0.13 -10.14
C ASP A 12 23.03 -0.91 -9.10
N MET A 13 23.45 -0.27 -8.01
CA MET A 13 24.37 -0.81 -6.99
C MET A 13 23.71 -1.03 -5.62
N LEU A 14 22.37 -1.00 -5.55
CA LEU A 14 21.62 -1.18 -4.29
C LEU A 14 21.79 -2.56 -3.65
N ALA A 15 22.25 -3.55 -4.40
CA ALA A 15 22.50 -4.92 -3.91
C ALA A 15 23.85 -5.09 -3.20
N VAL A 16 24.76 -4.10 -3.30
CA VAL A 16 26.09 -4.16 -2.66
C VAL A 16 25.99 -3.80 -1.19
N ASP A 17 26.79 -4.46 -0.33
CA ASP A 17 26.85 -4.08 1.09
C ASP A 17 27.48 -2.69 1.27
N ILE A 18 26.61 -1.73 1.53
CA ILE A 18 26.93 -0.33 1.73
C ILE A 18 27.82 -0.13 2.96
N LYS A 19 27.64 -0.97 4.00
CA LYS A 19 28.52 -0.91 5.18
C LYS A 19 29.91 -1.41 4.84
N GLY A 20 30.03 -2.43 4.00
CA GLY A 20 31.30 -2.91 3.46
C GLY A 20 32.08 -1.82 2.71
N VAL A 21 31.39 -0.99 1.91
CA VAL A 21 32.01 0.14 1.19
C VAL A 21 32.55 1.20 2.14
N LEU A 22 31.80 1.55 3.20
CA LEU A 22 32.25 2.53 4.20
C LEU A 22 33.36 1.98 5.11
N THR A 23 33.33 0.70 5.44
CA THR A 23 34.34 0.08 6.32
C THR A 23 35.63 -0.29 5.58
N GLY A 24 35.65 -0.17 4.26
CA GLY A 24 36.79 -0.49 3.40
C GLY A 24 36.93 -1.99 3.07
N GLU A 25 35.90 -2.80 3.32
CA GLU A 25 35.85 -4.21 2.89
C GLU A 25 35.64 -4.32 1.38
N VAL A 26 35.02 -3.31 0.77
CA VAL A 26 34.80 -3.19 -0.67
C VAL A 26 35.48 -1.92 -1.17
N GLU A 27 36.50 -2.06 -2.01
CA GLU A 27 37.28 -0.95 -2.58
C GLU A 27 36.52 -0.21 -3.70
N LEU A 28 35.40 0.43 -3.35
CA LEU A 28 34.66 1.30 -4.25
C LEU A 28 34.81 2.76 -3.81
N PRO A 29 35.19 3.68 -4.72
CA PRO A 29 35.44 5.06 -4.36
C PRO A 29 34.15 5.80 -3.98
N ILE A 30 34.21 6.52 -2.86
CA ILE A 30 33.17 7.44 -2.41
C ILE A 30 33.57 8.87 -2.77
N GLY A 31 32.73 9.54 -3.54
CA GLY A 31 32.88 10.95 -3.87
C GLY A 31 32.59 11.87 -2.69
N LEU A 32 33.50 12.80 -2.45
CA LEU A 32 33.42 13.82 -1.40
C LEU A 32 33.87 15.17 -1.95
N VAL A 33 33.44 16.27 -1.34
CA VAL A 33 33.95 17.60 -1.68
C VAL A 33 35.18 17.92 -0.85
N LYS A 34 36.24 18.40 -1.51
CA LYS A 34 37.51 18.73 -0.88
C LYS A 34 37.31 19.85 0.15
N GLY A 35 37.84 19.63 1.35
CA GLY A 35 37.75 20.61 2.45
C GLY A 35 36.35 20.78 3.03
N SER A 36 35.42 19.90 2.68
CA SER A 36 34.08 19.90 3.24
C SER A 36 34.03 19.13 4.56
N TYR A 37 33.03 19.43 5.40
CA TYR A 37 32.86 18.76 6.69
C TYR A 37 32.50 17.28 6.50
N GLU A 38 31.80 16.94 5.42
CA GLU A 38 31.50 15.55 5.01
C GLU A 38 32.80 14.77 4.81
N ALA A 39 33.78 15.34 4.11
CA ALA A 39 35.06 14.69 3.84
C ALA A 39 35.87 14.44 5.12
N GLU A 40 35.89 15.43 6.02
CA GLU A 40 36.54 15.31 7.32
C GLU A 40 35.85 14.26 8.20
N PHE A 41 34.51 14.28 8.25
CA PHE A 41 33.72 13.30 9.00
C PHE A 41 33.94 11.88 8.52
N VAL A 42 33.90 11.65 7.20
CA VAL A 42 34.09 10.31 6.64
C VAL A 42 35.52 9.83 6.89
N ARG A 43 36.53 10.68 6.71
CA ARG A 43 37.93 10.32 6.99
C ARG A 43 38.16 9.95 8.46
N ALA A 44 37.53 10.68 9.38
CA ALA A 44 37.68 10.44 10.82
C ALA A 44 36.97 9.16 11.29
N ASN A 45 35.77 8.89 10.79
CA ASN A 45 34.95 7.75 11.24
C ASN A 45 35.14 6.48 10.41
N TYR A 46 35.58 6.62 9.16
CA TYR A 46 35.74 5.56 8.17
C TYR A 46 37.12 5.66 7.47
N PRO A 47 38.23 5.50 8.21
CA PRO A 47 39.57 5.79 7.70
C PRO A 47 40.05 4.81 6.60
N ARG A 48 39.38 3.66 6.46
CA ARG A 48 39.69 2.63 5.44
C ARG A 48 38.83 2.76 4.18
N ALA A 49 37.88 3.68 4.16
CA ALA A 49 37.06 3.92 2.98
C ALA A 49 37.93 4.45 1.82
N SER A 50 37.65 3.99 0.60
CA SER A 50 38.28 4.55 -0.61
C SER A 50 37.58 5.86 -0.95
N LEU A 51 38.31 6.98 -0.93
CA LEU A 51 37.74 8.33 -1.08
C LEU A 51 38.28 9.02 -2.32
N VAL A 52 37.41 9.72 -3.05
CA VAL A 52 37.78 10.60 -4.16
C VAL A 52 37.25 12.00 -3.88
N GLU A 53 38.15 12.98 -3.85
CA GLU A 53 37.79 14.37 -3.55
C GLU A 53 37.58 15.19 -4.83
N TYR A 54 36.51 15.97 -4.83
CA TYR A 54 36.13 16.90 -5.90
C TYR A 54 36.20 18.34 -5.44
N VAL A 55 36.44 19.26 -6.37
CA VAL A 55 36.58 20.70 -6.06
C VAL A 55 35.29 21.30 -5.49
N ASN A 56 34.12 20.83 -5.96
CA ASN A 56 32.80 21.29 -5.51
C ASN A 56 31.72 20.24 -5.79
N ASN A 57 30.51 20.50 -5.30
CA ASN A 57 29.34 19.63 -5.51
C ASN A 57 29.02 19.45 -7.00
N ASP A 58 29.14 20.48 -7.82
CA ASP A 58 28.87 20.36 -9.27
C ASP A 58 29.79 19.34 -9.95
N ALA A 59 31.09 19.37 -9.66
CA ALA A 59 32.06 18.44 -10.23
C ALA A 59 31.82 17.00 -9.75
N MET A 60 31.50 16.85 -8.45
CA MET A 60 31.16 15.55 -7.87
C MET A 60 29.90 14.95 -8.49
N ILE A 61 28.82 15.73 -8.60
CA ILE A 61 27.56 15.26 -9.17
C ILE A 61 27.71 14.94 -10.66
N ARG A 62 28.45 15.75 -11.43
CA ARG A 62 28.75 15.42 -12.83
C ARG A 62 29.48 14.08 -12.94
N ALA A 63 30.50 13.86 -12.12
CA ALA A 63 31.21 12.58 -12.09
C ALA A 63 30.28 11.40 -11.70
N ALA A 64 29.30 11.64 -10.83
CA ALA A 64 28.30 10.64 -10.45
C ALA A 64 27.34 10.32 -11.62
N VAL A 65 26.86 11.33 -12.33
CA VAL A 65 25.98 11.17 -13.52
C VAL A 65 26.71 10.43 -14.64
N GLU A 66 27.99 10.75 -14.86
CA GLU A 66 28.88 10.07 -15.80
C GLU A 66 29.28 8.65 -15.36
N LYS A 67 28.81 8.18 -14.21
CA LYS A 67 29.14 6.88 -13.59
C LYS A 67 30.63 6.69 -13.27
N ASN A 68 31.41 7.77 -13.16
CA ASN A 68 32.80 7.74 -12.69
C ASN A 68 32.88 7.42 -11.18
N ILE A 69 31.83 7.76 -10.44
CA ILE A 69 31.61 7.34 -9.05
C ILE A 69 30.20 6.78 -8.89
N LEU A 70 30.08 5.78 -8.01
CA LEU A 70 28.83 5.09 -7.72
C LEU A 70 28.26 5.42 -6.34
N TYR A 71 29.10 6.06 -5.51
CA TYR A 71 28.80 6.47 -4.15
C TYR A 71 29.27 7.91 -3.96
N PHE A 72 28.47 8.74 -3.32
CA PHE A 72 28.91 10.05 -2.86
C PHE A 72 28.19 10.45 -1.57
N VAL A 73 28.81 11.34 -0.82
CA VAL A 73 28.20 11.91 0.39
C VAL A 73 27.86 13.37 0.13
N ALA A 74 26.62 13.74 0.45
CA ALA A 74 26.16 15.12 0.33
C ALA A 74 25.06 15.41 1.34
N ASP A 75 24.85 16.69 1.61
CA ASP A 75 23.71 17.20 2.34
C ASP A 75 22.40 17.01 1.54
N LEU A 76 21.32 16.71 2.26
CA LEU A 76 20.02 16.42 1.68
C LEU A 76 19.52 17.54 0.76
N GLN A 77 19.67 18.80 1.15
CA GLN A 77 19.21 19.92 0.32
C GLN A 77 20.06 20.07 -0.95
N VAL A 78 21.37 19.89 -0.84
CA VAL A 78 22.31 19.98 -1.97
C VAL A 78 22.01 18.87 -2.98
N ALA A 79 21.90 17.62 -2.50
CA ALA A 79 21.55 16.50 -3.33
C ALA A 79 20.19 16.68 -4.01
N ASN A 80 19.17 17.12 -3.26
CA ASN A 80 17.83 17.36 -3.83
C ASN A 80 17.84 18.43 -4.92
N PHE A 81 18.57 19.54 -4.72
CA PHE A 81 18.71 20.58 -5.73
C PHE A 81 19.34 20.03 -7.02
N HIS A 82 20.45 19.30 -6.90
CA HIS A 82 21.13 18.72 -8.06
C HIS A 82 20.31 17.62 -8.75
N MET A 83 19.62 16.77 -7.98
CA MET A 83 18.70 15.76 -8.52
C MET A 83 17.53 16.37 -9.30
N ALA A 84 17.07 17.56 -8.89
CA ALA A 84 15.96 18.25 -9.55
C ALA A 84 16.39 19.06 -10.79
N THR A 85 17.63 19.54 -10.82
CA THR A 85 18.15 20.45 -11.86
C THR A 85 19.03 19.78 -12.90
N THR A 86 19.64 18.64 -12.56
CA THR A 86 20.55 17.90 -13.44
C THR A 86 19.84 16.67 -14.00
N PRO A 87 19.74 16.52 -15.33
CA PRO A 87 19.27 15.28 -15.95
C PRO A 87 20.06 14.08 -15.40
N ASP A 88 19.42 12.91 -15.29
CA ASP A 88 20.06 11.65 -14.89
C ASP A 88 20.60 11.56 -13.45
N ALA A 89 20.69 12.67 -12.72
CA ALA A 89 21.05 12.67 -11.29
C ALA A 89 20.01 11.95 -10.39
N GLY A 90 18.78 11.77 -10.87
CA GLY A 90 17.72 10.98 -10.21
C GLY A 90 17.99 9.46 -10.15
N MET A 91 19.12 8.98 -10.68
CA MET A 91 19.59 7.60 -10.53
C MET A 91 20.20 7.30 -9.15
N PHE A 92 20.46 8.32 -8.33
CA PHE A 92 21.01 8.14 -6.99
C PHE A 92 19.93 8.21 -5.93
N VAL A 93 20.02 7.35 -4.92
CA VAL A 93 19.07 7.30 -3.81
C VAL A 93 19.78 7.44 -2.46
N PRO A 94 19.20 8.22 -1.52
CA PRO A 94 19.76 8.35 -0.18
C PRO A 94 19.58 7.02 0.56
N THR A 95 20.68 6.41 1.03
CA THR A 95 20.60 5.07 1.64
C THR A 95 21.04 5.03 3.11
N LEU A 96 22.02 5.83 3.49
CA LEU A 96 22.47 5.89 4.89
C LEU A 96 22.56 7.34 5.38
N ASN A 97 21.99 7.62 6.54
CA ASN A 97 22.19 8.90 7.23
C ASN A 97 23.48 8.85 8.06
N LEU A 98 24.45 9.71 7.74
CA LEU A 98 25.75 9.72 8.41
C LEU A 98 25.71 10.55 9.69
N TYR A 99 25.19 11.77 9.60
CA TYR A 99 24.96 12.64 10.74
C TYR A 99 23.89 13.69 10.41
N SER A 100 23.42 14.36 11.46
CA SER A 100 22.54 15.52 11.36
C SER A 100 23.13 16.64 12.20
N LYS A 101 23.39 17.80 11.60
CA LYS A 101 23.97 18.96 12.31
C LYS A 101 23.26 20.25 11.93
N ASP A 102 23.14 21.16 12.89
CA ASP A 102 22.59 22.48 12.62
C ASP A 102 23.56 23.34 11.80
N LEU A 103 23.02 24.01 10.79
CA LEU A 103 23.73 25.05 10.08
C LEU A 103 23.93 26.24 11.02
N ARG A 104 25.16 26.71 11.15
CA ARG A 104 25.51 27.83 12.00
C ARG A 104 26.17 28.92 11.19
N ILE A 105 25.98 30.16 11.64
CA ILE A 105 26.65 31.32 11.07
C ILE A 105 28.01 31.45 11.75
N ALA A 106 29.05 31.66 10.95
CA ALA A 106 30.40 31.96 11.42
C ALA A 106 30.77 33.39 11.03
N THR A 107 31.67 33.99 11.81
CA THR A 107 32.26 35.30 11.54
C THR A 107 33.77 35.20 11.71
N GLY A 108 34.53 36.04 11.03
CA GLY A 108 35.98 36.09 11.21
C GLY A 108 36.35 36.47 12.64
N GLU A 109 37.49 35.95 13.13
CA GLU A 109 37.96 36.17 14.50
C GLU A 109 38.08 37.67 14.87
N HIS A 110 38.36 38.51 13.88
CA HIS A 110 38.49 39.97 14.02
C HIS A 110 37.29 40.76 13.50
N SER A 111 36.12 40.14 13.38
CA SER A 111 34.92 40.84 12.93
C SER A 111 34.44 41.86 13.95
N SER A 112 34.00 43.02 13.49
CA SER A 112 33.43 44.07 14.33
C SER A 112 32.10 43.68 14.96
N ILE A 113 31.44 42.63 14.45
CA ILE A 113 30.18 42.12 14.96
C ILE A 113 30.40 40.74 15.59
N PRO A 114 30.12 40.56 16.90
CA PRO A 114 30.24 39.27 17.56
C PRO A 114 29.30 38.23 16.95
N VAL A 115 29.79 36.99 16.79
CA VAL A 115 28.99 35.87 16.27
C VAL A 115 27.74 35.61 17.10
N THR A 116 27.81 35.86 18.42
CA THR A 116 26.68 35.68 19.35
C THR A 116 25.53 36.62 19.02
N LYS A 117 25.83 37.87 18.63
CA LYS A 117 24.81 38.84 18.21
C LYS A 117 24.13 38.38 16.93
N ILE A 118 24.91 37.94 15.94
CA ILE A 118 24.39 37.46 14.65
C ILE A 118 23.55 36.19 14.85
N SER A 119 24.01 35.25 15.68
CA SER A 119 23.28 34.02 15.99
C SER A 119 21.94 34.32 16.65
N HIS A 120 21.93 35.21 17.65
CA HIS A 120 20.70 35.61 18.34
C HIS A 120 19.71 36.32 17.42
N ASP A 121 20.18 37.19 16.54
CA ASP A 121 19.32 37.85 15.56
C ASP A 121 18.79 36.88 14.49
N PHE A 122 19.56 35.85 14.14
CA PHE A 122 19.12 34.77 13.25
C PHE A 122 18.09 33.84 13.90
N GLU A 123 18.20 33.60 15.21
CA GLU A 123 17.23 32.82 15.97
C GLU A 123 15.85 33.49 16.05
N LYS A 124 15.80 34.83 16.04
CA LYS A 124 14.54 35.60 15.98
C LYS A 124 13.78 35.44 14.67
N ILE A 125 14.39 34.90 13.62
CA ILE A 125 13.68 34.59 12.38
C ILE A 125 12.71 33.45 12.69
N ILE A 126 11.41 33.73 12.52
CA ILE A 126 10.31 32.80 12.78
C ILE A 126 10.53 31.53 11.96
N ASP A 127 10.36 30.35 12.57
CA ASP A 127 10.59 29.07 11.90
C ASP A 127 9.70 28.89 10.65
N SER A 128 8.55 29.57 10.59
CA SER A 128 7.69 29.61 9.39
C SER A 128 8.36 30.25 8.17
N ASP A 129 9.21 31.26 8.36
CA ASP A 129 9.96 31.89 7.27
C ASP A 129 11.10 30.98 6.79
N LYS A 130 11.73 30.24 7.71
CA LYS A 130 12.75 29.25 7.37
C LYS A 130 12.16 28.13 6.51
N GLU A 131 11.02 27.58 6.90
CA GLU A 131 10.29 26.56 6.13
C GLU A 131 9.85 27.09 4.76
N ARG A 132 9.34 28.33 4.68
CA ARG A 132 8.97 28.96 3.40
C ARG A 132 10.17 29.09 2.46
N ILE A 133 11.32 29.53 2.98
CA ILE A 133 12.56 29.64 2.20
C ILE A 133 12.99 28.24 1.74
N LEU A 134 13.05 27.26 2.64
CA LEU A 134 13.46 25.90 2.29
C LEU A 134 12.54 25.28 1.24
N ASN A 135 11.23 25.38 1.39
CA ASN A 135 10.27 24.81 0.45
C ASN A 135 10.33 25.47 -0.93
N ARG A 136 10.72 26.75 -1.03
CA ARG A 136 10.96 27.39 -2.33
C ARG A 136 12.11 26.75 -3.11
N TRP A 137 13.13 26.26 -2.40
CA TRP A 137 14.32 25.64 -2.99
C TRP A 137 14.28 24.11 -3.01
N SER A 138 13.38 23.51 -2.21
CA SER A 138 13.21 22.07 -2.08
C SER A 138 12.16 21.56 -3.07
N LEU A 139 12.61 21.23 -4.28
CA LEU A 139 11.80 20.57 -5.31
C LEU A 139 11.57 19.08 -4.96
N VAL A 140 11.02 18.78 -3.78
CA VAL A 140 10.64 17.41 -3.43
C VAL A 140 9.42 17.03 -4.26
N LYS A 141 9.64 16.46 -5.44
CA LYS A 141 8.60 15.71 -6.15
C LYS A 141 8.44 14.39 -5.42
N THR A 142 7.37 14.23 -4.65
CA THR A 142 6.94 12.91 -4.17
C THR A 142 6.54 12.08 -5.38
N VAL A 143 7.49 11.32 -5.93
CA VAL A 143 7.21 10.38 -7.02
C VAL A 143 6.56 9.15 -6.40
N TYR A 144 5.23 9.15 -6.32
CA TYR A 144 4.50 7.94 -5.97
C TYR A 144 4.80 6.85 -6.99
N PRO A 145 5.15 5.62 -6.56
CA PRO A 145 5.45 4.56 -7.49
C PRO A 145 4.23 4.24 -8.36
N ILE A 146 4.41 4.27 -9.69
CA ILE A 146 3.32 4.15 -10.66
C ILE A 146 2.60 2.78 -10.58
N TYR A 147 3.25 1.79 -9.96
CA TYR A 147 2.72 0.43 -9.76
C TYR A 147 1.72 0.30 -8.61
N LEU A 148 1.56 1.31 -7.74
CA LEU A 148 0.59 1.23 -6.64
C LEU A 148 -0.86 1.17 -7.14
N LEU A 149 -1.20 1.95 -8.17
CA LEU A 149 -2.53 1.94 -8.78
C LEU A 149 -2.90 0.58 -9.41
N PRO A 150 -2.09 -0.04 -10.28
CA PRO A 150 -2.43 -1.34 -10.83
C PRO A 150 -2.50 -2.44 -9.76
N ILE A 151 -1.68 -2.39 -8.70
CA ILE A 151 -1.80 -3.32 -7.57
C ILE A 151 -3.14 -3.14 -6.85
N ALA A 152 -3.55 -1.90 -6.57
CA ALA A 152 -4.83 -1.62 -5.92
C ALA A 152 -6.02 -2.10 -6.77
N ILE A 153 -5.98 -1.85 -8.09
CA ILE A 153 -7.00 -2.33 -9.04
C ILE A 153 -7.04 -3.86 -9.04
N PHE A 154 -5.88 -4.53 -9.06
CA PHE A 154 -5.81 -5.99 -9.03
C PHE A 154 -6.46 -6.57 -7.76
N ILE A 155 -6.12 -6.03 -6.58
CA ILE A 155 -6.73 -6.43 -5.31
C ILE A 155 -8.25 -6.22 -5.34
N MET A 156 -8.72 -5.10 -5.87
CA MET A 156 -10.15 -4.79 -6.01
C MET A 156 -10.86 -5.80 -6.92
N VAL A 157 -10.25 -6.19 -8.04
CA VAL A 157 -10.82 -7.21 -8.95
C VAL A 157 -10.91 -8.58 -8.26
N ILE A 158 -9.87 -9.00 -7.55
CA ILE A 158 -9.89 -10.28 -6.81
C ILE A 158 -10.98 -10.26 -5.72
N ALA A 159 -11.09 -9.16 -4.97
CA ALA A 159 -12.11 -9.02 -3.93
C ALA A 159 -13.54 -9.06 -4.49
N THR A 160 -13.79 -8.40 -5.62
CA THR A 160 -15.10 -8.43 -6.28
C THR A 160 -15.46 -9.81 -6.83
N LEU A 161 -14.51 -10.51 -7.45
CA LEU A 161 -14.70 -11.89 -7.91
C LEU A 161 -15.01 -12.85 -6.76
N TYR A 162 -14.26 -12.73 -5.65
CA TYR A 162 -14.53 -13.49 -4.43
C TYR A 162 -15.94 -13.23 -3.89
N HIS A 163 -16.34 -11.95 -3.84
CA HIS A 163 -17.68 -11.57 -3.36
C HIS A 163 -18.80 -12.15 -4.24
N ILE A 164 -18.66 -12.07 -5.57
CA ILE A 164 -19.62 -12.64 -6.52
C ILE A 164 -19.73 -14.16 -6.33
N PHE A 165 -18.60 -14.85 -6.18
CA PHE A 165 -18.59 -16.30 -5.97
C PHE A 165 -19.26 -16.69 -4.65
N ALA A 166 -18.90 -16.02 -3.55
CA ALA A 166 -19.49 -16.25 -2.24
C ALA A 166 -21.00 -16.00 -2.22
N LEU A 167 -21.45 -14.91 -2.86
CA LEU A 167 -22.86 -14.56 -2.97
C LEU A 167 -23.64 -15.60 -3.78
N LYS A 168 -23.13 -16.01 -4.96
CA LYS A 168 -23.76 -17.05 -5.78
C LYS A 168 -23.92 -18.35 -5.00
N ARG A 169 -22.87 -18.78 -4.28
CA ARG A 169 -22.93 -19.98 -3.44
C ARG A 169 -23.98 -19.86 -2.35
N MET A 170 -24.06 -18.71 -1.68
CA MET A 170 -25.05 -18.45 -0.64
C MET A 170 -26.49 -18.49 -1.21
N VAL A 171 -26.72 -17.84 -2.35
CA VAL A 171 -28.02 -17.85 -3.03
C VAL A 171 -28.43 -19.28 -3.36
N THR A 172 -27.57 -20.08 -4.00
CA THR A 172 -27.91 -21.48 -4.34
C THR A 172 -28.26 -22.31 -3.11
N LEU A 173 -27.53 -22.16 -2.01
CA LEU A 173 -27.83 -22.87 -0.77
C LEU A 173 -29.17 -22.45 -0.17
N ARG A 174 -29.44 -21.15 -0.11
CA ARG A 174 -30.70 -20.60 0.40
C ARG A 174 -31.88 -20.99 -0.48
N THR A 175 -31.72 -20.95 -1.79
CA THR A 175 -32.75 -21.40 -2.74
C THR A 175 -33.09 -22.87 -2.50
N LYS A 176 -32.08 -23.76 -2.35
CA LYS A 176 -32.34 -25.17 -2.04
C LYS A 176 -33.10 -25.37 -0.73
N GLN A 177 -32.70 -24.67 0.33
CA GLN A 177 -33.40 -24.74 1.62
C GLN A 177 -34.85 -24.26 1.51
N LEU A 178 -35.07 -23.17 0.79
CA LEU A 178 -36.41 -22.60 0.57
C LEU A 178 -37.28 -23.56 -0.25
N THR A 179 -36.75 -24.19 -1.29
CA THR A 179 -37.49 -25.17 -2.10
C THR A 179 -37.89 -26.38 -1.25
N LEU A 180 -37.00 -26.90 -0.40
CA LEU A 180 -37.31 -28.00 0.50
C LEU A 180 -38.39 -27.62 1.53
N ALA A 181 -38.28 -26.45 2.16
CA ALA A 181 -39.27 -25.97 3.11
C ALA A 181 -40.64 -25.77 2.45
N ASN A 182 -40.68 -25.21 1.23
CA ASN A 182 -41.91 -25.06 0.46
C ASN A 182 -42.54 -26.41 0.09
N GLN A 183 -41.73 -27.42 -0.27
CA GLN A 183 -42.23 -28.76 -0.54
C GLN A 183 -42.84 -29.40 0.71
N GLN A 184 -42.19 -29.29 1.87
CA GLN A 184 -42.71 -29.80 3.13
C GLN A 184 -44.02 -29.10 3.54
N LEU A 185 -44.10 -27.78 3.39
CA LEU A 185 -45.32 -27.03 3.65
C LEU A 185 -46.46 -27.47 2.72
N LEU A 186 -46.15 -27.70 1.43
CA LEU A 186 -47.13 -28.19 0.47
C LEU A 186 -47.64 -29.58 0.86
N GLU A 187 -46.76 -30.51 1.24
CA GLU A 187 -47.15 -31.84 1.71
C GLU A 187 -48.07 -31.78 2.93
N LEU A 188 -47.73 -30.98 3.95
CA LEU A 188 -48.57 -30.77 5.14
C LEU A 188 -49.92 -30.12 4.83
N THR A 189 -49.96 -29.28 3.81
CA THR A 189 -51.16 -28.55 3.37
C THR A 189 -52.10 -29.43 2.55
N LEU A 190 -51.54 -30.37 1.78
CA LEU A 190 -52.29 -31.21 0.84
C LEU A 190 -52.66 -32.59 1.40
N THR A 191 -51.93 -33.10 2.39
CA THR A 191 -52.18 -34.44 2.95
C THR A 191 -52.90 -34.38 4.30
N ASP A 192 -53.64 -35.44 4.61
CA ASP A 192 -54.19 -35.69 5.93
C ASP A 192 -53.11 -36.35 6.81
N PRO A 193 -52.83 -35.82 8.02
CA PRO A 193 -51.70 -36.28 8.84
C PRO A 193 -51.84 -37.71 9.35
N LEU A 194 -53.08 -38.20 9.50
CA LEU A 194 -53.41 -39.52 10.03
C LEU A 194 -53.27 -40.61 8.95
N THR A 195 -53.75 -40.32 7.74
CA THR A 195 -53.79 -41.30 6.64
C THR A 195 -52.68 -41.14 5.61
N LYS A 196 -51.97 -40.00 5.61
CA LYS A 196 -50.99 -39.58 4.58
C LYS A 196 -51.56 -39.50 3.15
N LEU A 197 -52.88 -39.61 3.00
CA LEU A 197 -53.58 -39.44 1.74
C LEU A 197 -53.88 -37.96 1.49
N TYR A 198 -54.17 -37.61 0.24
CA TYR A 198 -54.62 -36.26 -0.10
C TYR A 198 -55.90 -35.91 0.64
N ASN A 199 -55.92 -34.73 1.25
CA ASN A 199 -57.08 -34.26 1.99
C ASN A 199 -58.22 -33.82 1.06
N ARG A 200 -59.41 -33.66 1.65
CA ARG A 200 -60.62 -33.25 0.94
C ARG A 200 -60.43 -31.96 0.12
N ARG A 201 -59.65 -31.00 0.64
CA ARG A 201 -59.38 -29.74 -0.07
C ARG A 201 -58.62 -30.00 -1.37
N HIS A 202 -57.57 -30.82 -1.34
CA HIS A 202 -56.80 -31.16 -2.54
C HIS A 202 -57.68 -31.86 -3.59
N LEU A 203 -58.57 -32.76 -3.17
CA LEU A 203 -59.53 -33.42 -4.05
C LEU A 203 -60.42 -32.40 -4.78
N ILE A 204 -61.00 -31.44 -4.04
CA ILE A 204 -61.88 -30.41 -4.61
C ILE A 204 -61.13 -29.51 -5.61
N GLU A 205 -59.92 -29.07 -5.26
CA GLU A 205 -59.08 -28.25 -6.16
C GLU A 205 -58.74 -28.99 -7.46
N ARG A 206 -58.42 -30.29 -7.37
CA ARG A 206 -58.15 -31.12 -8.54
C ARG A 206 -59.38 -31.35 -9.40
N LEU A 207 -60.54 -31.58 -8.80
CA LEU A 207 -61.80 -31.72 -9.53
C LEU A 207 -62.17 -30.42 -10.27
N ALA A 208 -61.99 -29.25 -9.64
CA ALA A 208 -62.21 -27.95 -10.28
C ALA A 208 -61.23 -27.70 -11.45
N THR A 209 -59.98 -28.12 -11.31
CA THR A 209 -59.00 -28.03 -12.41
C THR A 209 -59.39 -28.94 -13.57
N LEU A 210 -59.80 -30.18 -13.29
CA LEU A 210 -60.17 -31.15 -14.32
C LEU A 210 -61.48 -30.80 -15.03
N SER A 211 -62.45 -30.20 -14.33
CA SER A 211 -63.69 -29.72 -14.94
C SER A 211 -63.46 -28.54 -15.89
N SER A 212 -62.49 -27.67 -15.58
CA SER A 212 -62.11 -26.55 -16.46
C SER A 212 -61.49 -27.00 -17.79
N LEU A 213 -60.95 -28.22 -17.85
CA LEU A 213 -60.33 -28.81 -19.03
C LEU A 213 -61.35 -29.52 -19.95
N GLN A 214 -62.67 -29.32 -19.74
CA GLN A 214 -63.78 -29.91 -20.51
C GLN A 214 -63.73 -31.43 -20.67
N LYS A 215 -63.18 -32.15 -19.69
CA LYS A 215 -63.23 -33.61 -19.66
C LYS A 215 -64.42 -34.08 -18.83
N ASN A 216 -65.09 -35.14 -19.29
CA ASN A 216 -66.09 -35.83 -18.48
C ASN A 216 -65.38 -36.53 -17.31
N VAL A 217 -65.66 -36.09 -16.08
CA VAL A 217 -65.08 -36.65 -14.86
C VAL A 217 -66.16 -37.45 -14.12
N THR A 218 -65.87 -38.70 -13.81
CA THR A 218 -66.69 -39.54 -12.92
C THR A 218 -65.98 -39.66 -11.58
N VAL A 219 -66.67 -39.32 -10.49
CA VAL A 219 -66.16 -39.45 -9.12
C VAL A 219 -66.83 -40.65 -8.47
N MET A 220 -66.02 -41.57 -7.94
CA MET A 220 -66.48 -42.73 -7.19
C MET A 220 -66.17 -42.49 -5.71
N VAL A 221 -67.19 -42.59 -4.86
CA VAL A 221 -67.07 -42.40 -3.42
C VAL A 221 -67.42 -43.72 -2.74
N PHE A 222 -66.51 -44.21 -1.92
CA PHE A 222 -66.72 -45.38 -1.07
C PHE A 222 -66.81 -44.92 0.38
N ASP A 223 -67.82 -45.40 1.10
CA ASP A 223 -67.85 -45.28 2.55
C ASP A 223 -67.07 -46.44 3.17
N ILE A 224 -66.38 -46.19 4.28
CA ILE A 224 -65.64 -47.23 5.01
C ILE A 224 -66.36 -47.44 6.34
N ASP A 225 -67.20 -48.48 6.37
CA ASP A 225 -67.91 -48.90 7.57
C ASP A 225 -66.94 -49.39 8.68
N ASP A 226 -67.32 -49.23 9.95
CA ASP A 226 -66.59 -49.68 11.15
C ASP A 226 -65.15 -49.13 11.36
N PHE A 227 -64.75 -48.08 10.62
CA PHE A 227 -63.41 -47.49 10.70
C PHE A 227 -63.00 -47.00 12.10
N LYS A 228 -63.97 -46.66 12.96
CA LYS A 228 -63.75 -46.20 14.33
C LYS A 228 -63.01 -47.23 15.21
N SER A 229 -63.25 -48.52 14.99
CA SER A 229 -62.62 -49.62 15.75
C SER A 229 -61.12 -49.77 15.50
N ILE A 230 -60.62 -49.26 14.38
CA ILE A 230 -59.21 -49.30 13.98
C ILE A 230 -58.46 -48.07 14.53
N ASN A 231 -59.12 -46.91 14.58
CA ASN A 231 -58.51 -45.65 15.03
C ASN A 231 -58.47 -45.48 16.56
N ASP A 232 -59.32 -46.20 17.29
CA ASP A 232 -59.40 -46.14 18.76
C ASP A 232 -58.46 -47.16 19.47
N LYS A 233 -57.56 -47.84 18.74
CA LYS A 233 -56.46 -48.68 19.27
C LYS A 233 -55.13 -47.93 19.24
#